data_AF-A0A4R5CVQ2-F1
#
_entry.id   AF-A0A4R5CVQ2-F1
#
_cell.length_a   1.000
_cell.length_b   1.000
_cell.length_c   1.000
_cell.angle_alpha   90.00
_cell.angle_beta   90.00
_cell.angle_gamma   90.00
#
_symmetry.space_group_name_H-M   'P 1'
#
loop_
_entity.id
_entity.type
_entity.pdbx_description
1 polymer ?
#
loop_
_entity_poly.entity_id
_entity_poly.type
_entity_poly.pdbx_seq_one_letter_code
_entity_poly.pdbx_strand_id
1 'polypeptide(L)' 'MAATHEVTNQLPPLTGYEVFGADARLAEAFDRYGDAGMRGWLHGLGRLAGSADAQQGPTPRP' A
#
# COMPACT_ATOMS: atom_id res chain seq x y z
N MET A 1 -14.26 17.01 -27.92
CA MET A 1 -15.42 16.98 -27.00
C MET A 1 -15.15 17.98 -25.89
N ALA A 2 -16.15 18.77 -25.48
CA ALA A 2 -16.03 19.66 -24.32
C ALA A 2 -16.38 18.88 -23.04
N ALA A 3 -15.70 19.19 -21.92
CA ALA A 3 -16.04 18.61 -20.61
C ALA A 3 -17.44 19.06 -20.18
N THR A 4 -18.23 18.17 -19.59
CA THR A 4 -19.62 18.46 -19.16
C THR A 4 -19.71 19.05 -17.75
N HIS A 5 -18.64 18.94 -16.96
CA HIS A 5 -18.52 19.44 -15.60
C HIS A 5 -17.04 19.50 -15.19
N GLU A 6 -16.76 20.16 -14.08
CA GLU A 6 -15.47 20.13 -13.42
C GLU A 6 -15.46 19.06 -12.32
N VAL A 7 -14.39 18.26 -12.27
CA VAL A 7 -14.20 17.28 -11.21
C VAL A 7 -13.40 17.92 -10.09
N THR A 8 -14.03 18.11 -8.93
CA THR A 8 -13.42 18.73 -7.75
C THR A 8 -13.34 17.72 -6.59
N ASN A 9 -12.60 18.08 -5.53
CA ASN A 9 -12.46 17.28 -4.30
C ASN A 9 -11.94 15.84 -4.50
N GLN A 10 -11.05 15.61 -5.48
CA GLN A 10 -10.37 14.33 -5.63
C GLN A 10 -9.19 14.27 -4.68
N LEU A 11 -9.24 13.35 -3.72
CA LEU A 11 -8.09 13.05 -2.88
C LEU A 11 -6.97 12.45 -3.75
N PRO A 12 -5.70 12.80 -3.50
CA PRO A 12 -4.60 12.15 -4.17
C PRO A 12 -4.55 10.65 -3.81
N PRO A 13 -4.08 9.79 -4.72
CA PRO A 13 -3.85 8.38 -4.41
C PRO A 13 -2.89 8.20 -3.23
N LEU A 14 -3.17 7.21 -2.38
CA LEU A 14 -2.33 6.89 -1.21
C LEU A 14 -1.14 6.00 -1.61
N THR A 15 -0.18 6.55 -2.35
CA THR A 15 1.03 5.85 -2.79
C THR A 15 2.21 6.09 -1.85
N GLY A 16 3.15 5.15 -1.82
CA GLY A 16 4.33 5.21 -0.94
C GLY A 16 4.03 4.91 0.53
N TYR A 17 2.85 4.34 0.82
CA TYR A 17 2.40 4.04 2.17
C TYR A 17 3.03 2.74 2.69
N GLU A 18 3.67 2.77 3.86
CA GLU A 18 4.27 1.55 4.43
C GLU A 18 3.19 0.73 5.15
N VAL A 19 2.56 -0.19 4.42
CA VAL A 19 1.33 -0.87 4.85
C VAL A 19 1.49 -1.62 6.17
N PHE A 20 2.63 -2.26 6.43
CA PHE A 20 2.83 -3.07 7.63
C PHE A 20 3.05 -2.20 8.87
N GLY A 21 3.98 -1.24 8.81
CA GLY A 21 4.30 -0.37 9.95
C GLY A 21 3.24 0.67 10.26
N ALA A 22 2.38 1.01 9.29
CA ALA A 22 1.27 1.93 9.54
C ALA A 22 0.06 1.27 10.21
N ASP A 23 -0.05 -0.06 10.22
CA ASP A 23 -1.04 -0.80 11.00
C ASP A 23 -0.44 -1.30 12.31
N ALA A 24 -0.61 -0.51 13.36
CA ALA A 24 -0.13 -0.85 14.69
C ALA A 24 -0.72 -2.17 15.23
N ARG A 25 -1.96 -2.52 14.88
CA ARG A 25 -2.59 -3.76 15.35
C ARG A 25 -1.97 -4.97 14.66
N LEU A 26 -1.71 -4.87 13.37
CA LEU A 26 -0.99 -5.90 12.62
C LEU A 26 0.44 -6.07 13.15
N ALA A 27 1.17 -4.97 13.35
CA ALA A 27 2.53 -5.01 13.87
C ALA A 27 2.60 -5.63 15.27
N GLU A 28 1.71 -5.24 16.18
CA GLU A 28 1.61 -5.83 17.52
C GLU A 28 1.25 -7.32 17.48
N ALA A 29 0.33 -7.73 16.61
CA ALA A 29 -0.02 -9.13 16.45
C ALA A 29 1.18 -9.94 15.93
N PHE A 30 1.92 -9.39 14.97
CA PHE A 30 3.13 -10.00 14.46
C PHE A 30 4.21 -10.12 15.54
N ASP A 31 4.40 -9.09 16.37
CA ASP A 31 5.37 -9.13 17.46
C ASP A 31 5.00 -10.19 18.53
N ARG A 32 3.71 -10.54 18.69
CA ARG A 32 3.25 -11.59 19.63
C ARG A 32 3.32 -13.01 19.07
N TYR A 33 3.04 -13.19 17.79
CA TYR A 33 2.79 -14.52 17.21
C TYR A 33 3.68 -14.87 16.00
N GLY A 34 4.41 -13.91 15.47
CA GLY A 34 5.26 -14.06 14.29
C GLY A 34 6.70 -14.43 14.61
N ASP A 35 7.44 -14.73 13.55
CA ASP A 35 8.90 -14.88 13.63
C ASP A 35 9.56 -13.49 13.64
N ALA A 36 10.21 -13.14 14.74
CA ALA A 36 10.95 -11.88 14.88
C ALA A 36 11.98 -11.66 13.75
N GLY A 37 12.55 -12.73 13.18
CA GLY A 37 13.46 -12.67 12.05
C GLY A 37 12.84 -12.12 10.76
N MET A 38 11.51 -12.16 10.62
CA MET A 38 10.81 -11.70 9.43
C MET A 38 10.39 -10.22 9.48
N ARG A 39 10.56 -9.55 10.62
CA ARG A 39 10.05 -8.18 10.82
C ARG A 39 10.64 -7.17 9.82
N GLY A 40 11.95 -7.24 9.58
CA GLY A 40 12.59 -6.37 8.59
C GLY A 40 12.09 -6.62 7.17
N TRP A 41 11.85 -7.88 6.82
CA TRP A 41 11.28 -8.26 5.53
C TRP A 41 9.85 -7.73 5.37
N LEU A 42 9.01 -7.83 6.41
CA LEU A 42 7.64 -7.32 6.38
C LEU A 42 7.56 -5.81 6.19
N HIS A 43 8.46 -5.03 6.80
CA HIS A 43 8.55 -3.59 6.49
C HIS A 43 8.97 -3.33 5.03
N GLY A 44 9.84 -4.18 4.47
CA GLY A 44 10.19 -4.12 3.04
C GLY A 44 8.99 -4.41 2.15
N LEU A 45 8.25 -5.47 2.47
CA LEU A 45 7.04 -5.85 1.76
C LEU A 45 5.95 -4.79 1.89
N GLY A 46 5.76 -4.19 3.06
CA GLY A 46 4.76 -3.14 3.29
C GLY A 46 5.01 -1.89 2.44
N ARG A 47 6.28 -1.49 2.24
CA ARG A 47 6.63 -0.43 1.28
C ARG A 47 6.31 -0.82 -0.17
N LEU A 48 6.64 -2.05 -0.56
CA LEU A 48 6.37 -2.54 -1.91
C LEU A 48 4.86 -2.59 -2.18
N ALA A 49 4.08 -3.10 -1.23
CA ALA A 49 2.64 -3.21 -1.32
C ALA A 49 1.93 -1.84 -1.42
N GLY A 50 2.46 -0.81 -0.77
CA GLY A 50 1.93 0.56 -0.89
C GLY A 50 2.50 1.37 -2.05
N SER A 51 3.33 0.78 -2.92
CA SER A 51 3.86 1.48 -4.08
C SER A 51 2.78 1.75 -5.14
N ALA A 52 3.02 2.74 -6.00
CA ALA A 52 2.15 3.03 -7.14
C ALA A 52 2.08 1.83 -8.10
N ASP A 53 3.22 1.16 -8.34
CA ASP A 53 3.30 0.00 -9.22
C ASP A 53 2.42 -1.16 -8.72
N ALA A 54 2.41 -1.42 -7.42
CA ALA A 54 1.54 -2.43 -6.82
C ALA A 54 0.04 -2.07 -6.96
N GLN A 55 -0.31 -0.78 -6.89
CA GLN A 55 -1.70 -0.31 -7.01
C GLN A 55 -2.23 -0.35 -8.45
N GLN A 56 -1.35 -0.20 -9.45
CA GLN A 56 -1.72 -0.32 -10.86
C GLN A 56 -2.06 -1.77 -11.26
N GLY A 57 -1.54 -2.73 -10.49
CA GLY A 57 -1.69 -4.16 -10.78
C GLY A 57 -0.92 -4.60 -12.03
N PRO A 58 -0.86 -5.90 -12.32
CA PRO A 58 -0.28 -6.38 -13.57
C PRO A 58 -1.15 -5.92 -14.75
N THR A 59 -0.53 -5.32 -15.77
CA THR A 59 -1.21 -5.06 -17.04
C THR A 59 -1.73 -6.39 -17.61
N PRO A 60 -3.02 -6.48 -17.98
CA PRO A 60 -3.55 -7.71 -18.57
C PRO A 60 -2.75 -8.07 -19.82
N ARG A 61 -2.27 -9.33 -19.89
CA ARG A 61 -1.64 -9.85 -21.11
C ARG A 61 -2.74 -9.98 -22.19
N PRO A 62 -2.42 -9.64 -23.45
CA PRO A 62 -3.36 -9.73 -24.55
C PRO A 62 -3.88 -11.16 -24.76
#